data_AF-A0A5N5G1N5-F1
#
_entry.id   AF-A0A5N5G1N5-F1
#
_cell.length_a   1.000
_cell.length_b   1.000
_cell.length_c   1.000
_cell.angle_alpha   90.00
_cell.angle_beta   90.00
_cell.angle_gamma   90.00
#
_symmetry.space_group_name_H-M   'P 1'
#
loop_
_entity.id
_entity.type
_entity.pdbx_description
1 polymer ?
#
loop_
_entity_poly.entity_id
_entity_poly.type
_entity_poly.pdbx_seq_one_letter_code
_entity_poly.pdbx_strand_id
1 'polypeptide(L)'
;MDSEGGASLPSGPDAKKRRVSYFYEPTVGDYYYGQGHPMKPHRIRMAHNLVVHYGLHRRMEINRPFPAGPIDIRRFHADDYVDFLASVTPETLADSVHSRHLKRFNVGEDCPVFDGLFGFCQASAGGSIGAAVKLNRQDADIAVNWAGGLHHAKKAEASGFCYVNDIVLGILELLKVHRVRPILLYFFVIKLLLFELKQ
;
A
#
# COMPACT_ATOMS: atom_id res chain seq x y z
N MET A 1 35.61 -3.17 -17.71
CA MET A 1 34.34 -3.88 -17.95
C MET A 1 33.35 -3.28 -16.97
N ASP A 2 32.66 -2.23 -17.41
CA ASP A 2 31.79 -1.41 -16.56
C ASP A 2 30.50 -2.17 -16.26
N SER A 3 30.30 -2.56 -15.00
CA SER A 3 29.03 -3.09 -14.52
C SER A 3 28.04 -1.94 -14.32
N GLU A 4 27.55 -1.37 -15.43
CA GLU A 4 26.45 -0.40 -15.44
C GLU A 4 25.08 -1.05 -15.14
N GLY A 5 24.92 -1.64 -13.96
CA GLY A 5 23.77 -2.46 -13.57
C GLY A 5 22.47 -1.69 -13.23
N GLY A 6 22.19 -0.56 -13.89
CA GLY A 6 20.96 0.23 -13.66
C GLY A 6 20.02 0.19 -14.86
N ALA A 7 18.77 -0.23 -14.66
CA ALA A 7 17.79 -0.37 -15.73
C ALA A 7 17.11 0.98 -16.13
N SER A 8 17.28 2.03 -15.32
CA SER A 8 16.73 3.36 -15.61
C SER A 8 17.62 4.21 -16.52
N LEU A 9 17.05 5.29 -17.06
CA LEU A 9 17.83 6.39 -17.63
C LEU A 9 18.67 7.08 -16.53
N PRO A 10 19.82 7.70 -16.88
CA PRO A 10 20.49 8.68 -16.02
C PRO A 10 19.49 9.72 -15.49
N SER A 11 19.38 9.85 -14.17
CA SER A 11 18.40 10.76 -13.55
C SER A 11 18.93 11.35 -12.25
N GLY A 12 18.54 12.60 -11.95
CA GLY A 12 19.01 13.32 -10.76
C GLY A 12 20.28 14.15 -11.01
N PRO A 13 20.71 14.97 -10.03
CA PRO A 13 21.85 15.88 -10.19
C PRO A 13 23.19 15.18 -10.39
N ASP A 14 23.29 13.88 -10.10
CA ASP A 14 24.50 13.08 -10.28
C ASP A 14 24.52 12.27 -11.60
N ALA A 15 23.46 12.36 -12.42
CA ALA A 15 23.32 11.67 -13.71
C ALA A 15 23.60 10.16 -13.66
N LYS A 16 23.34 9.50 -12.53
CA LYS A 16 23.56 8.05 -12.38
C LYS A 16 22.32 7.26 -12.80
N LYS A 17 22.53 6.13 -13.46
CA LYS A 17 21.48 5.11 -13.65
C LYS A 17 21.14 4.51 -12.29
N ARG A 18 19.86 4.27 -12.05
CA ARG A 18 19.34 3.69 -10.80
C ARG A 18 18.62 2.38 -11.08
N ARG A 19 18.76 1.44 -10.15
CA ARG A 19 18.02 0.18 -10.14
C ARG A 19 16.63 0.44 -9.60
N VAL A 20 15.63 0.30 -10.46
CA VAL A 20 14.23 0.52 -10.12
C VAL A 20 13.56 -0.84 -9.96
N SER A 21 12.89 -1.03 -8.83
CA SER A 21 12.05 -2.19 -8.55
C SER A 21 10.59 -1.72 -8.44
N TYR A 22 9.68 -2.38 -9.15
CA TYR A 22 8.28 -2.02 -9.22
C TYR A 22 7.40 -3.19 -8.76
N PHE A 23 6.55 -2.94 -7.76
CA PHE A 23 5.67 -3.93 -7.17
C PHE A 23 4.27 -3.83 -7.76
N TYR A 24 3.75 -4.96 -8.24
CA TYR A 24 2.41 -5.04 -8.80
C TYR A 24 1.76 -6.39 -8.49
N GLU A 25 0.57 -6.35 -7.89
CA GLU A 25 -0.31 -7.51 -7.73
C GLU A 25 -1.39 -7.50 -8.83
N PRO A 26 -1.45 -8.50 -9.72
CA PRO A 26 -2.39 -8.50 -10.85
C PRO A 26 -3.87 -8.36 -10.48
N THR A 27 -4.28 -8.90 -9.33
CA THR A 27 -5.68 -8.88 -8.87
C THR A 27 -6.07 -7.58 -8.15
N VAL A 28 -5.12 -6.68 -7.87
CA VAL A 28 -5.39 -5.45 -7.11
C VAL A 28 -6.45 -4.56 -7.77
N GLY A 29 -6.59 -4.66 -9.10
CA GLY A 29 -7.58 -3.91 -9.88
C GLY A 29 -9.00 -4.48 -9.82
N ASP A 30 -9.20 -5.68 -9.25
CA ASP A 30 -10.50 -6.36 -9.18
C ASP A 30 -11.27 -6.00 -7.90
N TYR A 31 -10.59 -5.50 -6.87
CA TYR A 31 -11.25 -5.09 -5.63
C TYR A 31 -12.18 -3.90 -5.87
N TYR A 32 -13.37 -3.98 -5.28
CA TYR A 32 -14.46 -3.04 -5.50
C TYR A 32 -14.99 -2.51 -4.17
N TYR A 33 -14.74 -1.23 -3.90
CA TYR A 33 -15.17 -0.55 -2.67
C TYR A 33 -16.70 -0.35 -2.56
N GLY A 34 -17.45 -0.62 -3.63
CA GLY A 34 -18.91 -0.40 -3.65
C GLY A 34 -19.38 0.64 -4.66
N GLN A 35 -20.69 0.66 -4.85
CA GLN A 35 -21.37 1.60 -5.76
C GLN A 35 -21.22 3.03 -5.25
N GLY A 36 -20.94 3.97 -6.16
CA GLY A 36 -20.76 5.38 -5.83
C GLY A 36 -19.43 5.74 -5.12
N HIS A 37 -18.72 4.77 -4.55
CA HIS A 37 -17.51 5.05 -3.77
C HIS A 37 -16.35 5.60 -4.64
N PRO A 38 -15.64 6.68 -4.25
CA PRO A 38 -14.65 7.34 -5.10
C PRO A 38 -13.32 6.56 -5.23
N MET A 39 -12.94 5.75 -4.24
CA MET A 39 -11.76 4.90 -4.33
C MET A 39 -12.00 3.77 -5.33
N LYS A 40 -11.24 3.76 -6.44
CA LYS A 40 -11.29 2.72 -7.48
C LYS A 40 -9.91 2.05 -7.62
N PRO A 41 -9.66 0.89 -6.99
CA PRO A 41 -8.40 0.14 -7.12
C PRO A 41 -8.02 -0.16 -8.57
N HIS A 42 -8.99 -0.24 -9.48
CA HIS A 42 -8.79 -0.34 -10.93
C HIS A 42 -7.78 0.67 -11.50
N ARG A 43 -7.65 1.87 -10.92
CA ARG A 43 -6.66 2.88 -11.34
C ARG A 43 -5.22 2.34 -11.32
N ILE A 44 -4.91 1.41 -10.42
CA ILE A 44 -3.60 0.77 -10.31
C ILE A 44 -3.33 -0.14 -11.50
N ARG A 45 -4.35 -0.90 -11.94
CA ARG A 45 -4.29 -1.70 -13.18
C ARG A 45 -4.12 -0.81 -14.41
N MET A 46 -4.83 0.32 -14.48
CA MET A 46 -4.65 1.29 -15.57
C MET A 46 -3.21 1.82 -15.63
N ALA A 47 -2.65 2.22 -14.48
CA ALA A 47 -1.26 2.67 -14.40
C ALA A 47 -0.27 1.58 -14.82
N HIS A 48 -0.49 0.32 -14.40
CA HIS A 48 0.31 -0.82 -14.83
C HIS A 48 0.26 -1.02 -16.36
N ASN A 49 -0.92 -0.96 -16.97
CA ASN A 49 -1.06 -1.11 -18.42
C ASN A 49 -0.30 -0.02 -19.18
N LEU A 50 -0.32 1.24 -18.70
CA LEU A 50 0.48 2.32 -19.27
C LEU A 50 1.98 2.03 -19.13
N VAL A 51 2.45 1.59 -17.96
CA VAL A 51 3.83 1.16 -17.73
C VAL A 51 4.27 0.10 -18.73
N VAL A 52 3.41 -0.87 -19.03
CA VAL A 52 3.69 -1.92 -19.99
C VAL A 52 3.72 -1.36 -21.41
N HIS A 53 2.70 -0.60 -21.83
CA HIS A 53 2.55 -0.09 -23.20
C HIS A 53 3.60 0.96 -23.57
N TYR A 54 4.09 1.75 -22.61
CA TYR A 54 5.24 2.64 -22.83
C TYR A 54 6.59 1.93 -22.78
N GLY A 55 6.63 0.61 -22.59
CA GLY A 55 7.86 -0.17 -22.53
C GLY A 55 8.69 0.03 -21.26
N LEU A 56 8.16 0.72 -20.25
CA LEU A 56 8.88 1.04 -19.00
C LEU A 56 9.18 -0.22 -18.18
N HIS A 57 8.32 -1.23 -18.27
CA HIS A 57 8.56 -2.56 -17.67
C HIS A 57 9.90 -3.20 -18.08
N ARG A 58 10.46 -2.85 -19.24
CA ARG A 58 11.77 -3.36 -19.71
C ARG A 58 12.96 -2.66 -19.05
N ARG A 59 12.70 -1.59 -18.30
CA ARG A 59 13.67 -0.69 -17.66
C ARG A 59 13.62 -0.75 -16.14
N MET A 60 12.92 -1.73 -15.58
CA MET A 60 12.81 -1.94 -14.14
C MET A 60 12.49 -3.40 -13.84
N GLU A 61 12.80 -3.85 -12.63
CA GLU A 61 12.44 -5.19 -12.16
C GLU A 61 11.00 -5.18 -11.66
N ILE A 62 10.11 -5.94 -12.31
CA ILE A 62 8.73 -6.11 -11.83
C ILE A 62 8.69 -7.27 -10.83
N ASN A 63 8.25 -6.97 -9.61
CA ASN A 63 8.09 -7.95 -8.55
C ASN A 63 6.60 -8.10 -8.21
N ARG A 64 6.16 -9.35 -8.05
CA ARG A 64 4.87 -9.62 -7.41
C ARG A 64 5.07 -9.54 -5.89
N PRO A 65 4.28 -8.74 -5.16
CA PRO A 65 4.41 -8.68 -3.71
C PRO A 65 3.96 -10.00 -3.07
N PHE A 66 4.67 -10.42 -2.02
CA PHE A 66 4.11 -11.42 -1.10
C PHE A 66 3.02 -10.74 -0.26
N PRO A 67 1.80 -11.31 -0.16
CA PRO A 67 0.76 -10.75 0.69
C PRO A 67 1.24 -10.64 2.14
N ALA A 68 1.10 -9.46 2.75
CA ALA A 68 1.47 -9.27 4.15
C ALA A 68 0.59 -10.16 5.05
N GLY A 69 1.20 -10.98 5.89
CA GLY A 69 0.46 -11.79 6.84
C GLY A 69 -0.11 -10.95 7.99
N PRO A 70 -1.02 -11.50 8.81
CA PRO A 70 -1.49 -10.83 10.02
C PRO A 70 -0.34 -10.41 10.95
N ILE A 71 0.70 -11.24 11.07
CA ILE A 71 1.90 -10.95 11.86
C ILE A 71 2.62 -9.70 11.35
N ASP A 72 2.73 -9.53 10.03
CA ASP A 72 3.37 -8.36 9.43
C ASP A 72 2.57 -7.08 9.73
N ILE A 73 1.24 -7.15 9.61
CA ILE A 73 0.34 -6.00 9.80
C ILE A 73 0.29 -5.59 11.29
N ARG A 74 0.33 -6.56 12.22
CA ARG A 74 0.36 -6.33 13.68
C ARG A 74 1.64 -5.65 14.19
N ARG A 75 2.68 -5.51 13.37
CA ARG A 75 3.88 -4.72 13.73
C ARG A 75 3.56 -3.26 14.04
N PHE A 76 2.48 -2.74 13.47
CA PHE A 76 1.95 -1.41 13.79
C PHE A 76 0.54 -1.46 14.34
N HIS A 77 -0.35 -2.22 13.69
CA HIS A 77 -1.77 -2.25 14.02
C HIS A 77 -2.06 -3.11 15.27
N ALA A 78 -3.15 -2.77 15.98
CA ALA A 78 -3.59 -3.55 17.13
C ALA A 78 -4.08 -4.95 16.71
N ASP A 79 -3.79 -5.95 17.53
CA ASP A 79 -4.10 -7.36 17.23
C ASP A 79 -5.58 -7.58 16.94
N ASP A 80 -6.45 -7.02 17.78
CA ASP A 80 -7.91 -7.14 17.67
C ASP A 80 -8.48 -6.42 16.43
N TYR A 81 -7.84 -5.32 16.01
CA TYR A 81 -8.18 -4.66 14.75
C TYR A 81 -7.80 -5.52 13.54
N VAL A 82 -6.61 -6.14 13.55
CA VAL A 82 -6.20 -7.04 12.46
C VAL A 82 -7.09 -8.28 12.40
N ASP A 83 -7.45 -8.85 13.54
CA ASP A 83 -8.37 -9.99 13.62
C ASP A 83 -9.76 -9.63 13.07
N PHE A 84 -10.24 -8.42 13.39
CA PHE A 84 -11.47 -7.91 12.81
C PHE A 84 -11.38 -7.76 11.29
N LEU A 85 -10.33 -7.10 10.76
CA LEU A 85 -10.17 -6.93 9.31
C LEU A 85 -10.06 -8.28 8.58
N ALA A 86 -9.41 -9.27 9.19
CA ALA A 86 -9.25 -10.61 8.61
C ALA A 86 -10.54 -11.45 8.64
N SER A 87 -11.48 -11.13 9.53
CA SER A 87 -12.73 -11.89 9.71
C SER A 87 -13.96 -11.21 9.11
N VAL A 88 -13.92 -9.90 8.88
CA VAL A 88 -15.07 -9.15 8.37
C VAL A 88 -15.25 -9.36 6.87
N THR A 89 -16.47 -9.73 6.50
CA THR A 89 -16.97 -9.93 5.13
C THR A 89 -18.39 -9.36 5.04
N PRO A 90 -18.90 -9.06 3.83
CA PRO A 90 -20.29 -8.61 3.66
C PRO A 90 -21.30 -9.55 4.30
N GLU A 91 -21.07 -10.86 4.30
CA GLU A 91 -21.94 -11.87 4.90
C GLU A 91 -21.97 -11.78 6.44
N THR A 92 -20.83 -11.49 7.06
CA THR A 92 -20.71 -11.38 8.54
C THR A 92 -21.26 -10.08 9.10
N LEU A 93 -21.69 -9.13 8.26
CA LEU A 93 -22.21 -7.83 8.73
C LEU A 93 -23.49 -7.97 9.56
N ALA A 94 -24.27 -9.04 9.34
CA ALA A 94 -25.49 -9.32 10.09
C ALA A 94 -25.21 -9.82 11.52
N ASP A 95 -23.97 -10.22 11.82
CA ASP A 95 -23.60 -10.72 13.15
C ASP A 95 -23.43 -9.57 14.15
N SER A 96 -24.12 -9.67 15.28
CA SER A 96 -24.13 -8.64 16.34
C SER A 96 -22.73 -8.34 16.93
N VAL A 97 -21.80 -9.28 16.82
CA VAL A 97 -20.39 -9.12 17.23
C VAL A 97 -19.69 -8.12 16.30
N HIS A 98 -19.81 -8.30 14.98
CA HIS A 98 -19.20 -7.42 13.99
C HIS A 98 -19.83 -6.03 14.00
N SER A 99 -21.14 -5.91 14.26
CA SER A 99 -21.80 -4.59 14.35
C SER A 99 -21.16 -3.65 15.38
N ARG A 100 -20.72 -4.17 16.54
CA ARG A 100 -20.01 -3.37 17.56
C ARG A 100 -18.60 -2.99 17.11
N HIS A 101 -17.92 -3.91 16.44
CA HIS A 101 -16.56 -3.69 15.93
C HIS A 101 -16.50 -2.69 14.78
N LEU A 102 -17.50 -2.66 13.89
CA LEU A 102 -17.62 -1.69 12.80
C LEU A 102 -17.50 -0.25 13.29
N LYS A 103 -18.29 0.10 14.32
CA LYS A 103 -18.24 1.44 14.92
C LYS A 103 -16.92 1.70 15.64
N ARG A 104 -16.40 0.70 16.39
CA ARG A 104 -15.15 0.83 17.14
C ARG A 104 -13.94 1.07 16.23
N PHE A 105 -13.90 0.40 15.08
CA PHE A 105 -12.77 0.42 14.15
C PHE A 105 -13.00 1.36 12.96
N ASN A 106 -14.07 2.14 12.99
CA ASN A 106 -14.45 3.12 11.96
C ASN A 106 -14.55 2.52 10.54
N VAL A 107 -15.19 1.36 10.44
CA VAL A 107 -15.46 0.65 9.18
C VAL A 107 -16.97 0.69 8.92
N GLY A 108 -17.37 1.22 7.78
CA GLY A 108 -18.76 1.57 7.45
C GLY A 108 -18.83 2.57 6.30
N GLU A 109 -19.14 3.83 6.60
CA GLU A 109 -19.43 4.88 5.60
C GLU A 109 -18.28 5.11 4.60
N ASP A 110 -17.22 5.81 5.02
CA ASP A 110 -16.06 6.11 4.19
C ASP A 110 -15.12 4.90 4.03
N CYS A 111 -15.29 3.86 4.84
CA CYS A 111 -14.43 2.69 4.84
C CYS A 111 -15.31 1.43 4.79
N PRO A 112 -15.95 1.13 3.65
CA PRO A 112 -16.94 0.05 3.53
C PRO A 112 -16.32 -1.34 3.65
N VAL A 113 -17.10 -2.29 4.14
CA VAL A 113 -16.77 -3.72 4.01
C VAL A 113 -17.09 -4.16 2.59
N PHE A 114 -16.15 -4.85 1.95
CA PHE A 114 -16.30 -5.40 0.61
C PHE A 114 -15.58 -6.73 0.47
N ASP A 115 -15.91 -7.49 -0.57
CA ASP A 115 -15.32 -8.80 -0.82
C ASP A 115 -13.81 -8.71 -1.02
N GLY A 116 -13.07 -9.47 -0.21
CA GLY A 116 -11.62 -9.49 -0.24
C GLY A 116 -10.95 -8.24 0.36
N LEU A 117 -11.64 -7.48 1.23
CA LEU A 117 -11.08 -6.33 1.93
C LEU A 117 -9.70 -6.61 2.55
N PHE A 118 -9.56 -7.72 3.27
CA PHE A 118 -8.27 -8.06 3.85
C PHE A 118 -7.24 -8.38 2.78
N GLY A 119 -7.60 -9.13 1.74
CA GLY A 119 -6.71 -9.41 0.59
C GLY A 119 -6.18 -8.15 -0.08
N PHE A 120 -7.01 -7.10 -0.22
CA PHE A 120 -6.58 -5.79 -0.69
C PHE A 120 -5.53 -5.16 0.25
N CYS A 121 -5.77 -5.18 1.56
CA CYS A 121 -4.81 -4.69 2.56
C CYS A 121 -3.49 -5.45 2.51
N GLN A 122 -3.54 -6.78 2.38
CA GLN A 122 -2.36 -7.64 2.33
C GLN A 122 -1.52 -7.37 1.08
N ALA A 123 -2.15 -7.16 -0.09
CA ALA A 123 -1.45 -6.82 -1.33
C ALA A 123 -0.76 -5.46 -1.24
N SER A 124 -1.47 -4.45 -0.73
CA SER A 124 -0.95 -3.10 -0.56
C SER A 124 0.24 -3.05 0.42
N ALA A 125 0.05 -3.60 1.63
CA ALA A 125 1.08 -3.67 2.66
C ALA A 125 2.28 -4.53 2.24
N GLY A 126 2.02 -5.68 1.59
CA GLY A 126 3.04 -6.58 1.08
C GLY A 126 3.98 -5.91 0.07
N GLY A 127 3.42 -5.06 -0.81
CA GLY A 127 4.21 -4.26 -1.75
C GLY A 127 5.15 -3.27 -1.05
N SER A 128 4.66 -2.54 -0.05
CA SER A 128 5.45 -1.53 0.66
C SER A 128 6.51 -2.16 1.57
N ILE A 129 6.21 -3.28 2.21
CA ILE A 129 7.20 -4.07 2.98
C ILE A 129 8.26 -4.66 2.04
N GLY A 130 7.84 -5.30 0.93
CA GLY A 130 8.75 -5.87 -0.06
C GLY A 130 9.68 -4.82 -0.67
N ALA A 131 9.15 -3.64 -0.99
CA ALA A 131 9.92 -2.48 -1.43
C ALA A 131 10.98 -2.07 -0.41
N ALA A 132 10.60 -1.94 0.87
CA ALA A 132 11.54 -1.61 1.94
C ALA A 132 12.62 -2.69 2.15
N VAL A 133 12.28 -3.98 2.01
CA VAL A 133 13.26 -5.08 2.06
C VAL A 133 14.29 -4.95 0.93
N LYS A 134 13.86 -4.68 -0.31
CA LYS A 134 14.76 -4.49 -1.46
C LYS A 134 15.72 -3.31 -1.23
N LEU A 135 15.22 -2.20 -0.67
CA LEU A 135 16.04 -1.03 -0.32
C LEU A 135 17.06 -1.36 0.79
N ASN A 136 16.62 -2.02 1.87
CA ASN A 136 17.49 -2.43 2.97
C ASN A 136 18.63 -3.36 2.53
N ARG A 137 18.34 -4.28 1.59
CA ARG A 137 19.32 -5.21 1.01
C ARG A 137 20.22 -4.58 -0.04
N GLN A 138 19.95 -3.32 -0.40
CA GLN A 138 20.62 -2.64 -1.51
C GLN A 138 20.42 -3.37 -2.84
N ASP A 139 19.31 -4.10 -3.01
CA ASP A 139 18.93 -4.76 -4.26
C ASP A 139 18.28 -3.79 -5.26
N ALA A 140 17.76 -2.67 -4.75
CA ALA A 140 17.20 -1.58 -5.52
C ALA A 140 17.68 -0.23 -4.97
N ASP A 141 17.77 0.77 -5.85
CA ASP A 141 18.01 2.16 -5.45
C ASP A 141 16.69 2.92 -5.31
N ILE A 142 15.68 2.51 -6.08
CA ILE A 142 14.31 3.05 -6.06
C ILE A 142 13.34 1.86 -6.05
N ALA A 143 12.37 1.89 -5.15
CA ALA A 143 11.28 0.91 -5.11
C ALA A 143 9.92 1.62 -5.21
N VAL A 144 9.03 1.09 -6.06
CA VAL A 144 7.74 1.71 -6.40
C VAL A 144 6.61 0.73 -6.11
N ASN A 145 5.60 1.17 -5.35
CA ASN A 145 4.37 0.43 -5.09
C ASN A 145 3.16 1.35 -5.27
N TRP A 146 2.48 1.29 -6.43
CA TRP A 146 1.30 2.13 -6.69
C TRP A 146 0.03 1.66 -5.98
N ALA A 147 0.02 0.45 -5.42
CA ALA A 147 -1.08 -0.03 -4.59
C ALA A 147 -0.98 0.47 -3.14
N GLY A 148 0.17 0.98 -2.73
CA GLY A 148 0.44 1.52 -1.40
C GLY A 148 0.05 3.00 -1.25
N GLY A 149 0.56 3.62 -0.19
CA GLY A 149 0.33 5.03 0.11
C GLY A 149 -0.93 5.32 0.92
N LEU A 150 -1.48 4.32 1.62
CA LEU A 150 -2.72 4.42 2.41
C LEU A 150 -2.44 5.05 3.77
N HIS A 151 -2.21 6.37 3.76
CA HIS A 151 -1.65 7.12 4.88
C HIS A 151 -2.63 7.52 5.99
N HIS A 152 -3.93 7.37 5.78
CA HIS A 152 -4.94 7.79 6.76
C HIS A 152 -5.19 6.74 7.85
N ALA A 153 -4.88 5.46 7.59
CA ALA A 153 -5.08 4.37 8.54
C ALA A 153 -4.30 4.59 9.84
N LYS A 154 -4.95 4.34 10.97
CA LYS A 154 -4.36 4.49 12.31
C LYS A 154 -4.11 3.11 12.92
N LYS A 155 -3.56 3.09 14.14
CA LYS A 155 -3.20 1.86 14.85
C LYS A 155 -4.38 0.88 15.01
N ALA A 156 -5.57 1.38 15.30
CA ALA A 156 -6.75 0.56 15.58
C ALA A 156 -8.03 1.12 14.94
N GLU A 157 -7.93 1.86 13.84
CA GLU A 157 -9.11 2.39 13.13
C GLU A 157 -8.78 2.64 11.66
N ALA A 158 -9.78 2.40 10.81
CA ALA A 158 -9.76 2.80 9.40
C ALA A 158 -10.11 4.30 9.29
N SER A 159 -9.63 4.96 8.24
CA SER A 159 -9.94 6.37 7.99
C SER A 159 -9.66 6.71 6.53
N GLY A 160 -10.52 7.52 5.89
CA GLY A 160 -10.28 8.07 4.56
C GLY A 160 -9.90 6.99 3.52
N PHE A 161 -10.72 5.94 3.41
CA PHE A 161 -10.53 4.79 2.51
C PHE A 161 -9.37 3.85 2.89
N CYS A 162 -8.64 4.12 3.98
CA CYS A 162 -7.43 3.41 4.38
C CYS A 162 -7.69 2.53 5.62
N TYR A 163 -7.43 1.22 5.49
CA TYR A 163 -7.57 0.25 6.59
C TYR A 163 -6.24 -0.12 7.24
N VAL A 164 -5.21 -0.38 6.42
CA VAL A 164 -3.85 -0.71 6.87
C VAL A 164 -2.87 0.35 6.38
N ASN A 165 -2.00 0.82 7.28
CA ASN A 165 -1.00 1.84 6.98
C ASN A 165 0.28 1.17 6.46
N ASP A 166 0.30 0.87 5.17
CA ASP A 166 1.43 0.23 4.49
C ASP A 166 2.72 1.06 4.58
N ILE A 167 2.60 2.39 4.68
CA ILE A 167 3.73 3.32 4.80
C ILE A 167 4.45 3.12 6.13
N VAL A 168 3.70 3.07 7.23
CA VAL A 168 4.29 2.83 8.56
C VAL A 168 4.96 1.45 8.60
N LEU A 169 4.33 0.42 8.02
CA LEU A 169 4.92 -0.92 7.94
C LEU A 169 6.22 -0.93 7.12
N GLY A 170 6.25 -0.24 5.98
CA GLY A 170 7.46 -0.06 5.16
C GLY A 170 8.57 0.70 5.91
N ILE A 171 8.22 1.76 6.64
CA ILE A 171 9.19 2.52 7.47
C ILE A 171 9.74 1.65 8.60
N LEU A 172 8.89 0.89 9.30
CA LEU A 172 9.34 -0.06 10.32
C LEU A 172 10.29 -1.11 9.75
N GLU A 173 10.14 -1.48 8.48
CA GLU A 173 11.09 -2.34 7.78
C GLU A 173 12.42 -1.62 7.53
N LEU A 174 12.40 -0.40 6.97
CA LEU A 174 13.61 0.40 6.75
C LEU A 174 14.41 0.64 8.04
N LEU A 175 13.72 0.87 9.15
CA LEU A 175 14.32 1.08 10.47
C LEU A 175 15.03 -0.16 11.04
N LYS A 176 14.90 -1.35 10.44
CA LYS A 176 15.74 -2.50 10.82
C LYS A 176 17.21 -2.27 10.51
N VAL A 177 17.53 -1.53 9.45
CA VAL A 177 18.90 -1.26 8.98
C VAL A 177 19.32 0.18 9.27
N HIS A 178 18.38 1.14 9.22
CA HIS A 178 18.70 2.58 9.25
C HIS A 178 18.37 3.30 10.57
N ARG A 179 18.46 2.62 11.72
CA ARG A 179 18.02 3.15 13.05
C ARG A 179 18.52 4.56 13.43
N VAL A 180 19.69 4.95 12.96
CA VAL A 180 20.34 6.23 13.30
C VAL A 180 20.34 7.25 12.16
N ARG A 181 19.75 6.91 11.00
CA ARG A 181 19.64 7.83 9.87
C ARG A 181 18.20 8.34 9.76
N PRO A 182 18.00 9.65 9.58
CA PRO A 182 16.66 10.19 9.37
C PRO A 182 16.08 9.61 8.07
N ILE A 183 14.87 9.06 8.16
CA ILE A 183 14.06 8.70 6.99
C ILE A 183 13.19 9.91 6.68
N LEU A 184 13.37 10.48 5.48
CA LEU A 184 12.56 11.60 5.03
C LEU A 184 11.35 11.08 4.26
N LEU A 185 10.15 11.48 4.70
CA LEU A 185 8.88 11.08 4.11
C LEU A 185 8.26 12.29 3.40
N TYR A 186 8.07 12.17 2.09
CA TYR A 186 7.37 13.17 1.28
C TYR A 186 5.96 12.68 0.94
N PHE A 187 4.96 13.50 1.22
CA PHE A 187 3.58 13.26 0.82
C PHE A 187 3.16 14.24 -0.26
N PHE A 188 2.89 13.72 -1.45
CA PHE A 188 2.28 14.47 -2.55
C PHE A 188 0.88 13.91 -2.80
N VAL A 189 -0.10 14.39 -2.04
CA VAL A 189 -1.52 14.09 -2.26
C VAL A 189 -2.23 15.41 -2.46
N ILE A 190 -2.66 15.69 -3.69
CA ILE A 190 -3.66 16.73 -3.93
C ILE A 190 -4.98 16.11 -3.47
N LYS A 191 -5.35 16.33 -2.22
CA LYS A 191 -6.75 16.15 -1.83
C LYS A 191 -7.51 17.21 -2.64
N LEU A 192 -8.16 16.80 -3.73
CA LEU A 192 -9.10 17.67 -4.43
C LEU A 192 -10.17 17.99 -3.38
N LEU A 193 -10.07 19.18 -2.80
CA LEU A 193 -10.88 19.65 -1.68
C LEU A 193 -12.28 19.95 -2.22
N LEU A 194 -13.05 18.90 -2.45
CA LEU A 194 -14.48 18.93 -2.72
C LEU A 194 -15.15 18.00 -1.72
N PHE A 195 -15.06 18.34 -0.44
CA PHE A 195 -16.13 18.13 0.54
C PHE A 195 -15.83 18.94 1.82
N GLU A 196 -16.81 19.76 2.16
CA GLU A 196 -17.00 20.71 3.27
C GLU A 196 -16.42 20.32 4.66
N LEU A 197 -15.79 21.25 5.39
CA LEU A 197 -16.32 22.15 6.45
C LEU A 197 -16.93 21.42 7.66
N LYS A 198 -16.33 21.69 8.83
CA LYS A 198 -16.82 21.47 10.21
C LYS A 198 -17.04 20.01 10.63
N GLN A 199 -16.06 19.46 11.36
CA GLN A 199 -16.09 19.28 12.82
C GLN A 199 -14.68 18.99 13.34
#